data_AF-A0A388JY15-F1
#
_entry.id   AF-A0A388JY15-F1
#
_cell.length_a   1.000
_cell.length_b   1.000
_cell.length_c   1.000
_cell.angle_alpha   90.00
_cell.angle_beta   90.00
_cell.angle_gamma   90.00
#
_symmetry.space_group_name_H-M   'P 1'
#
loop_
_entity.id
_entity.type
_entity.pdbx_description
1 polymer ?
#
loop_
_entity_poly.entity_id
_entity_poly.type
_entity_poly.pdbx_seq_one_letter_code
_entity_poly.pdbx_strand_id
1 'polypeptide(L)'
;MDELIRQEIEWDTEALEARVMTKIGRQYLVTREEARREEGRSPAYRPAFTPVREKFNVRHGVDYEDRGLEDIEDEIAKLYEIRERKRRGKEPVHAARRPFHQPVFNKDDGSVVNNNLRPESSEMGTERARTKIPTGSEPEGILNYVMEQRRLLTGKNKDQLKVICASEGIQYTTKAPTIERIIEERVKVAYEGFIFTPAPSQVGSPEEEEFTPRVQGARKALEILDSFTSCYGNVLRLVRMDDEQGKWIFAGVMFHKYGTSLRTVAIVKNAVSLWESGQLVYGDFQDFESPHGPMRRMGLI
;
A
#
# COMPACT_ATOMS: atom_id res chain seq x y z
N MET A 1 25.30 -21.54 -32.43
CA MET A 1 24.09 -20.67 -32.42
C MET A 1 23.29 -20.92 -31.16
N ASP A 2 23.14 -22.19 -30.75
CA ASP A 2 22.37 -22.60 -29.57
C ASP A 2 22.83 -22.04 -28.21
N GLU A 3 24.14 -21.77 -28.03
CA GLU A 3 24.66 -21.24 -26.76
C GLU A 3 24.20 -19.80 -26.49
N LEU A 4 24.09 -18.97 -27.54
CA LEU A 4 23.59 -17.60 -27.44
C LEU A 4 22.10 -17.58 -27.05
N ILE A 5 21.32 -18.50 -27.61
CA ILE A 5 19.89 -18.64 -27.31
C ILE A 5 19.70 -19.12 -25.86
N ARG A 6 20.51 -20.06 -25.37
CA ARG A 6 20.47 -20.47 -23.94
C ARG A 6 20.78 -19.31 -23.01
N GLN A 7 21.79 -18.51 -23.33
CA GLN A 7 22.22 -17.40 -22.49
C GLN A 7 21.15 -16.28 -22.44
N GLU A 8 20.49 -16.01 -23.57
CA GLU A 8 19.39 -15.04 -23.64
C GLU A 8 18.16 -15.50 -22.85
N ILE A 9 17.79 -16.79 -22.94
CA ILE A 9 16.71 -17.38 -22.14
C ILE A 9 17.03 -17.28 -20.64
N GLU A 10 18.27 -17.57 -20.23
CA GLU A 10 18.68 -17.50 -18.83
C GLU A 10 18.54 -16.07 -18.28
N TRP A 11 19.02 -15.08 -19.01
CA TRP A 11 18.86 -13.65 -18.65
C TRP A 11 17.39 -13.22 -18.58
N ASP A 12 16.56 -13.66 -19.52
CA ASP A 12 15.13 -13.35 -19.52
C ASP A 12 14.42 -14.00 -18.33
N THR A 13 14.80 -15.23 -17.96
CA THR A 13 14.23 -15.90 -16.79
C THR A 13 14.63 -15.20 -15.48
N GLU A 14 15.88 -14.76 -15.35
CA GLU A 14 16.35 -14.00 -14.19
C GLU A 14 15.64 -12.64 -14.07
N ALA A 15 15.51 -11.92 -15.20
CA ALA A 15 14.80 -10.65 -15.25
C ALA A 15 13.29 -10.81 -14.91
N LEU A 16 12.67 -11.90 -15.35
CA LEU A 16 11.29 -12.22 -15.02
C LEU A 16 11.13 -12.53 -13.53
N GLU A 17 12.02 -13.34 -12.95
CA GLU A 17 12.01 -13.65 -11.51
C GLU A 17 12.15 -12.38 -10.67
N ALA A 18 13.09 -11.49 -11.01
CA ALA A 18 13.27 -10.21 -10.32
C ALA A 18 12.01 -9.33 -10.39
N ARG A 19 11.32 -9.30 -11.54
CA ARG A 19 10.05 -8.57 -11.71
C ARG A 19 8.93 -9.17 -10.87
N VAL A 20 8.82 -10.49 -10.81
CA VAL A 20 7.82 -11.19 -9.99
C VAL A 20 8.08 -10.94 -8.50
N MET A 21 9.33 -11.11 -8.05
CA MET A 21 9.72 -10.86 -6.66
C MET A 21 9.49 -9.41 -6.25
N THR A 22 9.74 -8.45 -7.15
CA THR A 22 9.44 -7.03 -6.90
C THR A 22 7.93 -6.78 -6.73
N LYS A 23 7.08 -7.41 -7.55
CA LYS A 23 5.61 -7.29 -7.43
C LYS A 23 5.11 -7.90 -6.13
N ILE A 24 5.58 -9.10 -5.77
CA ILE A 24 5.21 -9.78 -4.52
C ILE A 24 5.67 -8.95 -3.31
N GLY A 25 6.90 -8.46 -3.32
CA GLY A 25 7.44 -7.61 -2.24
C GLY A 25 6.64 -6.32 -2.04
N ARG A 26 6.27 -5.64 -3.15
CA ARG A 26 5.40 -4.45 -3.09
C ARG A 26 4.02 -4.79 -2.53
N GLN A 27 3.42 -5.90 -2.97
CA GLN A 27 2.11 -6.31 -2.49
C GLN A 27 2.14 -6.68 -1.00
N TYR A 28 3.17 -7.39 -0.54
CA TYR A 28 3.37 -7.69 0.87
C TYR A 28 3.47 -6.41 1.73
N LEU A 29 4.24 -5.41 1.29
CA LEU A 29 4.37 -4.14 2.00
C LEU A 29 3.05 -3.38 2.08
N VAL A 30 2.28 -3.36 0.99
CA VAL A 30 0.94 -2.73 0.95
C VAL A 30 0.00 -3.45 1.92
N THR A 31 -0.10 -4.77 1.83
CA THR A 31 -0.96 -5.58 2.72
C THR A 31 -0.56 -5.42 4.19
N ARG A 32 0.75 -5.38 4.49
CA ARG A 32 1.26 -5.18 5.84
C ARG A 32 0.91 -3.80 6.40
N GLU A 33 1.05 -2.75 5.60
CA GLU A 33 0.68 -1.39 6.02
C GLU A 33 -0.83 -1.23 6.15
N GLU A 34 -1.61 -1.92 5.31
CA GLU A 34 -3.06 -2.00 5.42
C GLU A 34 -3.51 -2.70 6.69
N ALA A 35 -2.92 -3.84 7.04
CA ALA A 35 -3.19 -4.53 8.30
C ALA A 35 -2.92 -3.63 9.52
N ARG A 36 -1.79 -2.91 9.53
CA ARG A 36 -1.48 -1.92 10.59
C ARG A 36 -2.49 -0.77 10.65
N ARG A 37 -2.99 -0.31 9.51
CA ARG A 37 -4.00 0.74 9.44
C ARG A 37 -5.34 0.23 9.95
N GLU A 38 -5.68 -1.01 9.66
CA GLU A 38 -6.90 -1.67 10.11
C GLU A 38 -6.89 -1.92 11.62
N GLU A 39 -5.76 -2.27 12.23
CA GLU A 39 -5.59 -2.31 13.69
C GLU A 39 -5.88 -0.95 14.36
N GLY A 40 -5.60 0.16 13.67
CA GLY A 40 -5.90 1.50 14.15
C GLY A 40 -7.33 2.00 13.83
N ARG A 41 -8.02 1.35 12.89
CA ARG A 41 -9.37 1.72 12.43
C ARG A 41 -10.47 0.81 12.93
N SER A 42 -10.14 -0.41 13.34
CA SER A 42 -11.07 -1.24 14.08
C SER A 42 -11.56 -0.36 15.22
N PRO A 43 -12.88 -0.08 15.27
CA PRO A 43 -13.45 0.55 16.43
C PRO A 43 -13.06 -0.41 17.53
N ALA A 44 -12.11 0.00 18.37
CA ALA A 44 -11.94 -0.66 19.62
C ALA A 44 -13.35 -0.60 20.21
N TYR A 45 -14.04 -1.74 20.21
CA TYR A 45 -14.79 -2.15 21.37
C TYR A 45 -13.79 -1.97 22.51
N ARG A 46 -13.65 -0.73 22.98
CA ARG A 46 -13.41 -0.49 24.38
C ARG A 46 -14.55 -1.28 24.97
N PRO A 47 -14.32 -2.45 25.59
CA PRO A 47 -15.37 -2.98 26.45
C PRO A 47 -15.76 -1.79 27.31
N ALA A 48 -17.02 -1.40 27.22
CA ALA A 48 -17.55 -0.40 28.11
C ALA A 48 -17.07 -0.84 29.48
N PHE A 49 -16.24 -0.01 30.12
CA PHE A 49 -15.91 -0.16 31.52
C PHE A 49 -17.24 0.04 32.25
N THR A 50 -18.08 -0.99 32.24
CA THR A 50 -19.04 -1.20 33.28
C THR A 50 -18.16 -1.42 34.51
N PRO A 51 -18.30 -0.62 35.57
CA PRO A 51 -17.73 -0.99 36.85
C PRO A 51 -18.42 -2.29 37.23
N VAL A 52 -17.75 -3.40 36.92
CA VAL A 52 -18.13 -4.73 37.39
C VAL A 52 -18.04 -4.61 38.89
N ARG A 53 -19.22 -4.54 39.50
CA ARG A 53 -19.42 -4.72 40.94
C ARG A 53 -19.04 -6.17 41.22
N GLU A 54 -17.74 -6.39 41.36
CA GLU A 54 -17.10 -7.67 41.58
C GLU A 54 -17.44 -8.15 42.99
N LYS A 55 -18.56 -8.86 43.08
CA LYS A 55 -18.81 -9.74 44.22
C LYS A 55 -18.00 -11.01 44.01
N PHE A 56 -16.92 -11.11 44.79
CA PHE A 56 -16.51 -12.32 45.51
C PHE A 56 -16.48 -13.63 44.72
N ASN A 57 -15.26 -14.03 44.32
CA ASN A 57 -14.74 -15.40 44.41
C ASN A 57 -13.20 -15.31 44.27
N VAL A 58 -12.48 -14.88 45.31
CA VAL A 58 -11.77 -15.76 46.26
C VAL A 58 -11.15 -17.00 45.57
N ARG A 59 -9.90 -16.87 45.12
CA ARG A 59 -8.76 -17.79 45.40
C ARG A 59 -7.61 -17.54 44.41
N HIS A 60 -6.83 -16.48 44.61
CA HIS A 60 -5.37 -16.51 44.50
C HIS A 60 -4.83 -15.21 45.11
N GLY A 61 -4.41 -15.33 46.38
CA GLY A 61 -3.78 -14.25 47.13
C GLY A 61 -2.43 -13.92 46.51
N VAL A 62 -2.38 -12.82 45.79
CA VAL A 62 -1.15 -12.07 45.59
C VAL A 62 -1.32 -10.83 46.45
N ASP A 63 -0.61 -10.79 47.57
CA ASP A 63 -0.55 -9.64 48.48
C ASP A 63 -0.02 -8.43 47.71
N TYR A 64 -0.92 -7.52 47.34
CA TYR A 64 -0.58 -6.20 46.80
C TYR A 64 -0.68 -5.10 47.87
N GLU A 65 -0.99 -5.44 49.13
CA GLU A 65 -1.13 -4.45 50.20
C GLU A 65 0.21 -3.89 50.71
N ASP A 66 1.34 -4.50 50.32
CA ASP A 66 2.69 -4.07 50.72
C ASP A 66 3.51 -3.46 49.58
N ARG A 67 2.91 -3.25 48.40
CA ARG A 67 3.51 -2.33 47.41
C ARG A 67 3.15 -0.91 47.84
N GLY A 68 3.95 -0.41 48.77
CA GLY A 68 3.84 0.95 49.28
C GLY A 68 3.69 1.97 48.14
N LEU A 69 2.96 3.05 48.41
CA LEU A 69 2.73 4.17 47.49
C LEU A 69 4.03 4.71 46.83
N GLU A 70 5.18 4.45 47.44
CA GLU A 70 6.53 4.73 46.94
C GLU A 70 6.82 4.07 45.58
N ASP A 71 6.34 2.85 45.33
CA ASP A 71 6.51 2.15 44.04
C ASP A 71 5.78 2.88 42.89
N ILE A 72 4.65 3.51 43.20
CA ILE A 72 3.83 4.24 42.22
C ILE A 72 4.49 5.58 41.89
N GLU A 73 5.06 6.27 42.89
CA GLU A 73 5.76 7.53 42.69
C GLU A 73 7.05 7.32 41.88
N ASP A 74 7.80 6.24 42.14
CA ASP A 74 8.99 5.86 41.37
C ASP A 74 8.65 5.48 39.92
N GLU A 75 7.54 4.78 39.69
CA GLU A 75 7.09 4.45 38.34
C GLU A 75 6.65 5.71 37.57
N ILE A 76 5.97 6.66 38.23
CA ILE A 76 5.62 7.96 37.65
C ILE A 76 6.88 8.76 37.31
N ALA A 77 7.87 8.81 38.21
CA ALA A 77 9.14 9.50 37.97
C ALA A 77 9.90 8.91 36.77
N LYS A 78 9.94 7.58 36.68
CA LYS A 78 10.55 6.84 35.56
C LYS A 78 9.85 7.13 34.23
N LEU A 79 8.53 7.21 34.21
CA LEU A 79 7.77 7.58 33.01
C LEU A 79 8.03 9.04 32.58
N TYR A 80 8.23 9.95 33.52
CA TYR A 80 8.66 11.32 33.23
C TYR A 80 10.06 11.38 32.62
N GLU A 81 11.03 10.64 33.16
CA GLU A 81 12.40 10.59 32.62
C GLU A 81 12.44 10.03 31.18
N ILE A 82 11.65 8.99 30.89
CA ILE A 82 11.53 8.43 29.54
C ILE A 82 10.93 9.46 28.57
N ARG A 83 9.91 10.21 29.00
CA ARG A 83 9.28 11.26 28.19
C ARG A 83 10.24 12.40 27.90
N GLU A 84 11.06 12.79 28.88
CA GLU A 84 12.03 13.87 28.75
C GLU A 84 13.22 13.46 27.86
N ARG A 85 13.72 12.23 27.98
CA ARG A 85 14.72 11.67 27.03
C ARG A 85 14.20 11.66 25.59
N LYS A 86 12.92 11.30 25.38
CA LYS A 86 12.30 11.34 24.04
C LYS A 86 12.19 12.76 23.47
N ARG A 87 12.07 13.80 24.31
CA ARG A 87 12.08 15.20 23.85
C ARG A 87 13.48 15.76 23.62
N ARG A 88 14.49 15.27 24.37
CA ARG A 88 15.90 15.64 24.17
C ARG A 88 16.58 14.91 23.00
N GLY A 89 15.94 13.89 22.41
CA GLY A 89 16.44 13.10 21.28
C GLY A 89 16.48 13.78 19.89
N LYS A 90 16.75 15.08 19.84
CA LYS A 90 17.31 15.74 18.65
C LYS A 90 18.40 16.70 19.10
N GLU A 91 19.40 16.16 19.77
CA GLU A 91 20.67 16.85 19.88
C GLU A 91 21.16 17.06 18.43
N PRO A 92 21.37 18.31 17.99
CA PRO A 92 21.93 18.58 16.69
C PRO A 92 23.34 18.00 16.70
N VAL A 93 23.49 16.79 16.16
CA VAL A 93 24.79 16.25 15.82
C VAL A 93 25.46 17.33 14.97
N HIS A 94 26.52 17.91 15.52
CA HIS A 94 27.41 18.83 14.83
C HIS A 94 28.07 18.06 13.68
N ALA A 95 27.33 17.81 12.62
CA ALA A 95 27.89 17.55 11.32
C ALA A 95 28.66 18.81 10.96
N ALA A 96 29.98 18.66 10.83
CA ALA A 96 30.88 19.69 10.37
C ALA A 96 30.28 20.36 9.13
N ARG A 97 29.73 21.57 9.34
CA ARG A 97 29.17 22.39 8.27
C ARG A 97 30.30 22.69 7.31
N ARG A 98 30.30 22.06 6.13
CA ARG A 98 30.91 22.70 4.97
C ARG A 98 30.24 24.07 4.85
N PRO A 99 31.01 25.17 4.84
CA PRO A 99 30.44 26.49 4.66
C PRO A 99 29.75 26.52 3.30
N PHE A 100 28.42 26.58 3.32
CA PHE A 100 27.62 26.79 2.15
C PHE A 100 27.94 28.20 1.67
N HIS A 101 28.70 28.31 0.57
CA HIS A 101 29.00 29.58 -0.06
C HIS A 101 27.69 30.27 -0.43
N GLN A 102 27.35 31.33 0.30
CA GLN A 102 26.31 32.25 -0.13
C GLN A 102 26.77 32.91 -1.44
N PRO A 103 25.93 32.90 -2.49
CA PRO A 103 26.16 33.72 -3.67
C PRO A 103 26.18 35.19 -3.23
N VAL A 104 27.33 35.84 -3.44
CA VAL A 104 27.48 37.28 -3.24
C VAL A 104 26.69 37.95 -4.36
N PHE A 105 25.52 38.47 -4.04
CA PHE A 105 24.83 39.40 -4.92
C PHE A 105 25.51 40.75 -4.78
N ASN A 106 26.26 41.13 -5.81
CA ASN A 106 26.82 42.46 -5.94
C ASN A 106 25.67 43.47 -5.84
N LYS A 107 25.67 44.25 -4.76
CA LYS A 107 24.88 45.48 -4.67
C LYS A 107 25.68 46.53 -5.43
N ASP A 108 25.25 46.81 -6.64
CA ASP A 108 25.69 48.01 -7.35
C ASP A 108 25.11 49.21 -6.60
N ASP A 109 25.98 49.91 -5.87
CA ASP A 109 25.73 51.24 -5.32
C ASP A 109 25.70 52.25 -6.48
N GLY A 110 24.58 52.25 -7.21
CA GLY A 110 24.29 53.14 -8.32
C GLY A 110 23.33 54.26 -7.91
N SER A 111 23.88 55.30 -7.30
CA SER A 111 23.25 56.62 -7.09
C SER A 111 22.75 57.23 -8.40
N VAL A 112 21.44 57.30 -8.66
CA VAL A 112 20.84 58.33 -9.54
C VAL A 112 19.38 58.63 -9.14
N VAL A 113 19.21 59.83 -8.59
CA VAL A 113 18.10 60.81 -8.78
C VAL A 113 16.65 60.32 -8.71
N ASN A 114 15.98 60.79 -7.66
CA ASN A 114 14.55 61.03 -7.50
C ASN A 114 13.76 61.12 -8.83
N ASN A 115 12.84 60.20 -9.04
CA ASN A 115 11.58 60.51 -9.72
C ASN A 115 10.44 59.70 -9.09
N ASN A 116 9.50 60.45 -8.52
CA ASN A 116 8.23 60.00 -7.95
C ASN A 116 7.32 59.41 -9.04
N LEU A 117 7.57 58.18 -9.46
CA LEU A 117 6.61 57.41 -10.25
C LEU A 117 5.94 56.36 -9.37
N ARG A 118 4.70 56.71 -9.03
CA ARG A 118 3.54 55.85 -8.74
C ARG A 118 3.84 54.35 -8.81
N PRO A 119 3.64 53.58 -7.73
CA PRO A 119 3.86 52.14 -7.77
C PRO A 119 2.76 51.50 -8.65
N GLU A 120 3.10 51.24 -9.91
CA GLU A 120 2.36 50.30 -10.74
C GLU A 120 2.59 48.91 -10.14
N SER A 121 1.53 48.41 -9.51
CA SER A 121 1.40 47.04 -9.07
C SER A 121 1.60 46.13 -10.28
N SER A 122 2.78 45.51 -10.34
CA SER A 122 3.16 44.54 -11.36
C SER A 122 2.30 43.29 -11.19
N GLU A 123 1.20 43.25 -11.92
CA GLU A 123 0.31 42.11 -12.14
C GLU A 123 0.95 41.15 -13.17
N MET A 124 2.22 40.76 -12.97
CA MET A 124 2.99 39.85 -13.84
C MET A 124 3.24 38.48 -13.18
N GLY A 125 2.27 37.99 -12.40
CA GLY A 125 2.42 36.78 -11.58
C GLY A 125 1.57 35.57 -11.97
N THR A 126 0.72 35.65 -13.01
CA THR A 126 -0.26 34.60 -13.31
C THR A 126 0.18 33.56 -14.33
N GLU A 127 1.23 33.79 -15.11
CA GLU A 127 1.90 32.71 -15.84
C GLU A 127 2.93 32.03 -14.94
N ARG A 128 2.43 31.27 -13.95
CA ARG A 128 3.28 30.27 -13.29
C ARG A 128 3.70 29.28 -14.36
N ALA A 129 4.95 29.41 -14.80
CA ALA A 129 5.71 28.38 -15.47
C ALA A 129 5.32 27.05 -14.82
N ARG A 130 4.56 26.23 -15.57
CA ARG A 130 4.29 24.85 -15.20
C ARG A 130 5.66 24.20 -15.11
N THR A 131 6.22 24.15 -13.90
CA THR A 131 7.47 23.46 -13.64
C THR A 131 7.20 22.04 -14.06
N LYS A 132 7.71 21.69 -15.25
CA LYS A 132 7.76 20.32 -15.74
C LYS A 132 8.63 19.60 -14.73
N ILE A 133 8.01 19.07 -13.68
CA ILE A 133 8.69 18.16 -12.78
C ILE A 133 9.15 17.03 -13.70
N PRO A 134 10.45 16.73 -13.77
CA PRO A 134 10.97 15.61 -14.54
C PRO A 134 10.61 14.31 -13.81
N THR A 135 9.33 14.11 -13.52
CA THR A 135 8.81 12.83 -13.08
C THR A 135 8.63 12.05 -14.36
N GLY A 136 9.44 11.02 -14.55
CA GLY A 136 9.39 10.16 -15.73
C GLY A 136 7.95 9.77 -16.04
N SER A 137 7.67 9.63 -17.33
CA SER A 137 6.39 9.17 -17.87
C SER A 137 5.95 7.79 -17.34
N GLU A 138 6.73 7.11 -16.51
CA GLU A 138 6.32 5.82 -15.97
C GLU A 138 5.15 5.93 -14.98
N PRO A 139 4.38 4.85 -14.76
CA PRO A 139 3.31 4.79 -13.77
C PRO A 139 3.81 5.16 -12.35
N GLU A 140 5.09 4.90 -12.03
CA GLU A 140 5.74 5.39 -10.83
C GLU A 140 5.72 6.92 -10.71
N GLY A 141 5.87 7.65 -11.83
CA GLY A 141 5.86 9.11 -11.85
C GLY A 141 4.52 9.70 -11.48
N ILE A 142 3.42 9.11 -11.99
CA ILE A 142 2.05 9.52 -11.65
C ILE A 142 1.81 9.31 -10.15
N LEU A 143 2.19 8.15 -9.61
CA LEU A 143 2.02 7.86 -8.18
C LEU A 143 2.79 8.85 -7.31
N ASN A 144 4.05 9.15 -7.65
CA ASN A 144 4.86 10.12 -6.92
C ASN A 144 4.24 11.51 -6.96
N TYR A 145 3.73 11.94 -8.13
CA TYR A 145 3.04 13.22 -8.27
C TYR A 145 1.80 13.31 -7.37
N VAL A 146 0.96 12.26 -7.36
CA VAL A 146 -0.22 12.17 -6.49
C VAL A 146 0.15 12.30 -5.02
N MET A 147 1.20 11.58 -4.57
CA MET A 147 1.67 11.60 -3.19
C MET A 147 2.20 12.99 -2.80
N GLU A 148 2.95 13.64 -3.70
CA GLU A 148 3.46 14.99 -3.48
C GLU A 148 2.34 16.03 -3.39
N GLN A 149 1.38 16.01 -4.32
CA GLN A 149 0.22 16.90 -4.29
C GLN A 149 -0.59 16.70 -3.00
N ARG A 150 -0.83 15.45 -2.59
CA ARG A 150 -1.51 15.12 -1.33
C ARG A 150 -0.78 15.71 -0.12
N ARG A 151 0.54 15.58 -0.05
CA ARG A 151 1.36 16.17 1.02
C ARG A 151 1.21 17.70 1.05
N LEU A 152 1.30 18.37 -0.10
CA LEU A 152 1.21 19.83 -0.21
C LEU A 152 -0.17 20.36 0.19
N LEU A 153 -1.25 19.68 -0.21
CA LEU A 153 -2.62 20.13 0.01
C LEU A 153 -3.12 19.82 1.44
N THR A 154 -2.63 18.74 2.06
CA THR A 154 -3.01 18.37 3.43
C THR A 154 -2.64 19.46 4.45
N GLY A 155 -1.51 20.14 4.24
CA GLY A 155 -1.06 21.26 5.08
C GLY A 155 -1.80 22.58 4.86
N LYS A 156 -2.71 22.67 3.87
CA LYS A 156 -3.44 23.92 3.58
C LYS A 156 -4.64 24.11 4.50
N ASN A 157 -4.94 25.36 4.80
CA ASN A 157 -6.13 25.76 5.54
C ASN A 157 -7.36 25.81 4.63
N LYS A 158 -8.55 25.83 5.23
CA LYS A 158 -9.85 25.87 4.53
C LYS A 158 -9.92 27.00 3.49
N ASP A 159 -9.52 28.21 3.87
CA ASP A 159 -9.63 29.37 2.98
C ASP A 159 -8.65 29.29 1.81
N GLN A 160 -7.44 28.76 2.05
CA GLN A 160 -6.47 28.49 0.97
C GLN A 160 -7.00 27.45 -0.01
N LEU A 161 -7.65 26.39 0.48
CA LEU A 161 -8.28 25.38 -0.39
C LEU A 161 -9.44 25.97 -1.20
N LYS A 162 -10.25 26.86 -0.62
CA LYS A 162 -11.30 27.57 -1.36
C LYS A 162 -10.74 28.43 -2.51
N VAL A 163 -9.61 29.11 -2.28
CA VAL A 163 -8.94 29.89 -3.34
C VAL A 163 -8.45 28.97 -4.46
N ILE A 164 -7.84 27.84 -4.12
CA ILE A 164 -7.39 26.85 -5.11
C ILE A 164 -8.58 26.30 -5.91
N CYS A 165 -9.65 25.91 -5.21
CA CYS A 165 -10.91 25.47 -5.80
C CYS A 165 -11.49 26.48 -6.80
N ALA A 166 -11.53 27.76 -6.42
CA ALA A 166 -12.02 28.83 -7.30
C ALA A 166 -11.14 28.99 -8.55
N SER A 167 -9.81 28.86 -8.41
CA SER A 167 -8.89 28.96 -9.55
C SER A 167 -8.95 27.76 -10.51
N GLU A 168 -9.34 26.58 -10.00
CA GLU A 168 -9.38 25.32 -10.77
C GLU A 168 -10.80 24.93 -11.19
N GLY A 169 -11.82 25.75 -10.87
CA GLY A 169 -13.22 25.45 -11.20
C GLY A 169 -13.83 24.30 -10.39
N ILE A 170 -13.27 23.97 -9.23
CA ILE A 170 -13.70 22.86 -8.38
C ILE A 170 -14.61 23.36 -7.26
N GLN A 171 -15.75 22.71 -7.02
CA GLN A 171 -16.62 23.05 -5.89
C GLN A 171 -16.05 22.55 -4.56
N TYR A 172 -15.84 23.46 -3.61
CA TYR A 172 -15.39 23.11 -2.25
C TYR A 172 -16.50 22.38 -1.46
N THR A 173 -16.17 21.24 -0.85
CA THR A 173 -17.09 20.47 0.00
C THR A 173 -16.52 20.30 1.43
N THR A 174 -15.95 19.14 1.76
CA THR A 174 -15.16 18.91 2.97
C THR A 174 -13.68 18.76 2.61
N LYS A 175 -12.78 18.96 3.58
CA LYS A 175 -11.33 19.08 3.30
C LYS A 175 -10.76 17.88 2.53
N ALA A 176 -11.01 16.65 3.00
CA ALA A 176 -10.46 15.43 2.38
C ALA A 176 -10.92 15.21 0.92
N PRO A 177 -12.23 15.15 0.60
CA PRO A 177 -12.68 14.95 -0.79
C PRO A 177 -12.36 16.14 -1.69
N THR A 178 -12.28 17.36 -1.14
CA THR A 178 -11.83 18.52 -1.93
C THR A 178 -10.37 18.37 -2.37
N ILE A 179 -9.50 17.88 -1.48
CA ILE A 179 -8.09 17.59 -1.81
C ILE A 179 -8.01 16.52 -2.91
N GLU A 180 -8.81 15.46 -2.82
CA GLU A 180 -8.82 14.39 -3.82
C GLU A 180 -9.24 14.91 -5.21
N ARG A 181 -10.29 15.73 -5.28
CA ARG A 181 -10.73 16.36 -6.54
C ARG A 181 -9.67 17.28 -7.15
N ILE A 182 -8.98 18.08 -6.31
CA ILE A 182 -7.87 18.94 -6.77
C ILE A 182 -6.74 18.08 -7.36
N ILE A 183 -6.37 16.98 -6.70
CA ILE A 183 -5.32 16.08 -7.18
C ILE A 183 -5.74 15.44 -8.51
N GLU A 184 -6.99 14.97 -8.61
CA GLU A 184 -7.53 14.35 -9.82
C GLU A 184 -7.46 15.29 -11.02
N GLU A 185 -7.94 16.53 -10.90
CA GLU A 185 -7.88 17.51 -12.00
C GLU A 185 -6.43 17.89 -12.35
N ARG A 186 -5.56 18.04 -11.35
CA ARG A 186 -4.14 18.32 -11.61
C ARG A 186 -3.42 17.17 -12.30
N VAL A 187 -3.68 15.93 -11.89
CA VAL A 187 -3.13 14.73 -12.53
C VAL A 187 -3.66 14.62 -13.95
N LYS A 188 -4.96 14.84 -14.15
CA LYS A 188 -5.59 14.83 -15.47
C LYS A 188 -4.92 15.82 -16.40
N VAL A 189 -4.74 17.08 -15.99
CA VAL A 189 -4.07 18.11 -16.80
C VAL A 189 -2.57 17.83 -17.02
N ALA A 190 -1.87 17.30 -16.01
CA ALA A 190 -0.42 17.04 -16.09
C ALA A 190 -0.08 15.83 -16.97
N TYR A 191 -0.98 14.85 -17.02
CA TYR A 191 -0.79 13.59 -17.74
C TYR A 191 -1.84 13.40 -18.87
N GLU A 192 -2.52 14.47 -19.28
CA GLU A 192 -3.41 14.49 -20.44
C GLU A 192 -2.59 14.15 -21.69
N GLY A 193 -2.93 13.05 -22.36
CA GLY A 193 -2.17 12.52 -23.49
C GLY A 193 -1.07 11.52 -23.13
N PHE A 194 -0.77 11.34 -21.84
CA PHE A 194 0.11 10.26 -21.37
C PHE A 194 -0.66 9.05 -20.86
N ILE A 195 -1.78 9.28 -20.15
CA ILE A 195 -2.67 8.19 -19.73
C ILE A 195 -3.16 7.52 -21.01
N PHE A 196 -2.67 6.30 -21.26
CA PHE A 196 -3.11 5.42 -22.33
C PHE A 196 -4.61 5.56 -22.46
N THR A 197 -5.06 6.27 -23.50
CA THR A 197 -6.42 6.12 -23.96
C THR A 197 -6.54 4.61 -24.14
N PRO A 198 -7.40 3.90 -23.38
CA PRO A 198 -7.56 2.47 -23.57
C PRO A 198 -7.77 2.32 -25.07
N ALA A 199 -6.83 1.62 -25.73
CA ALA A 199 -6.71 1.62 -27.19
C ALA A 199 -8.13 1.54 -27.73
N PRO A 200 -8.61 2.54 -28.51
CA PRO A 200 -10.00 2.62 -28.88
C PRO A 200 -10.36 1.24 -29.41
N SER A 201 -11.13 0.50 -28.60
CA SER A 201 -11.56 -0.84 -28.95
C SER A 201 -12.22 -0.65 -30.29
N GLN A 202 -11.56 -1.13 -31.34
CA GLN A 202 -11.95 -0.87 -32.72
C GLN A 202 -13.45 -0.99 -32.77
N VAL A 203 -14.12 0.11 -33.09
CA VAL A 203 -15.56 0.12 -33.36
C VAL A 203 -15.69 -0.84 -34.51
N GLY A 204 -16.01 -2.08 -34.17
CA GLY A 204 -16.16 -3.17 -35.10
C GLY A 204 -17.17 -2.73 -36.12
N SER A 205 -16.78 -2.90 -37.38
CA SER A 205 -17.69 -3.05 -38.50
C SER A 205 -18.93 -3.83 -38.03
N PRO A 206 -20.14 -3.34 -38.30
CA PRO A 206 -21.32 -4.14 -38.04
C PRO A 206 -21.25 -5.37 -38.95
N GLU A 207 -21.78 -6.48 -38.47
CA GLU A 207 -21.89 -7.77 -39.16
C GLU A 207 -20.60 -8.61 -39.14
N GLU A 208 -20.36 -9.29 -38.01
CA GLU A 208 -20.21 -10.75 -38.01
C GLU A 208 -20.22 -11.29 -36.57
N GLU A 209 -21.22 -12.15 -36.35
CA GLU A 209 -21.45 -13.12 -35.28
C GLU A 209 -20.93 -12.85 -33.85
N GLU A 210 -21.90 -12.77 -32.95
CA GLU A 210 -21.84 -12.79 -31.49
C GLU A 210 -20.96 -13.94 -30.95
N PHE A 211 -19.64 -13.75 -31.01
CA PHE A 211 -18.68 -14.69 -30.41
C PHE A 211 -18.67 -14.49 -28.91
N THR A 212 -19.46 -15.31 -28.22
CA THR A 212 -19.61 -15.22 -26.77
C THR A 212 -18.24 -15.36 -26.06
N PRO A 213 -17.89 -14.46 -25.12
CA PRO A 213 -16.58 -14.43 -24.45
C PRO A 213 -16.23 -15.69 -23.64
N ARG A 214 -17.17 -16.63 -23.49
CA ARG A 214 -16.94 -17.94 -22.87
C ARG A 214 -16.02 -18.84 -23.69
N VAL A 215 -16.08 -18.78 -25.03
CA VAL A 215 -15.33 -19.70 -25.90
C VAL A 215 -13.82 -19.40 -25.87
N GLN A 216 -13.46 -18.12 -25.78
CA GLN A 216 -12.06 -17.69 -25.78
C GLN A 216 -11.34 -18.09 -24.48
N GLY A 217 -12.03 -18.02 -23.35
CA GLY A 217 -11.49 -18.47 -22.05
C GLY A 217 -11.23 -19.98 -22.03
N ALA A 218 -12.15 -20.78 -22.57
CA ALA A 218 -11.99 -22.23 -22.65
C ALA A 218 -10.80 -22.62 -23.54
N ARG A 219 -10.64 -21.97 -24.70
CA ARG A 219 -9.51 -22.23 -25.60
C ARG A 219 -8.16 -21.91 -24.95
N LYS A 220 -8.07 -20.76 -24.27
CA LYS A 220 -6.84 -20.36 -23.57
C LYS A 220 -6.49 -21.30 -22.42
N ALA A 221 -7.50 -21.80 -21.70
CA ALA A 221 -7.28 -22.79 -20.64
C ALA A 221 -6.71 -24.10 -21.19
N LEU A 222 -7.18 -24.54 -22.37
CA LEU A 222 -6.63 -25.73 -23.05
C LEU A 222 -5.20 -25.48 -23.54
N GLU A 223 -4.89 -24.32 -24.11
CA GLU A 223 -3.52 -23.97 -24.54
C GLU A 223 -2.53 -23.98 -23.36
N ILE A 224 -2.94 -23.47 -22.20
CA ILE A 224 -2.13 -23.50 -20.96
C ILE A 224 -1.93 -24.95 -20.50
N LEU A 225 -3.00 -25.76 -20.52
CA LEU A 225 -2.93 -27.16 -20.12
C LEU A 225 -1.98 -27.95 -21.01
N ASP A 226 -2.06 -27.74 -22.33
CA ASP A 226 -1.22 -28.43 -23.31
C ASP A 226 0.26 -28.04 -23.16
N SER A 227 0.50 -26.74 -22.95
CA SER A 227 1.85 -26.23 -22.62
C SER A 227 2.40 -26.89 -21.36
N PHE A 228 1.58 -27.01 -20.30
CA PHE A 228 1.99 -27.64 -19.05
C PHE A 228 2.30 -29.14 -19.25
N THR A 229 1.47 -29.88 -19.97
CA THR A 229 1.70 -31.30 -20.27
C THR A 229 2.96 -31.50 -21.11
N SER A 230 3.26 -30.59 -22.04
CA SER A 230 4.49 -30.64 -22.84
C SER A 230 5.75 -30.42 -22.01
N CYS A 231 5.72 -29.48 -21.05
CA CYS A 231 6.89 -29.14 -20.23
C CYS A 231 7.23 -30.20 -19.18
N TYR A 232 6.22 -30.82 -18.57
CA TYR A 232 6.41 -31.72 -17.42
C TYR A 232 6.10 -33.19 -17.71
N GLY A 233 5.64 -33.50 -18.93
CA GLY A 233 5.25 -34.84 -19.35
C GLY A 233 4.04 -35.40 -18.58
N ASN A 234 3.75 -36.69 -18.79
CA ASN A 234 2.63 -37.39 -18.15
C ASN A 234 2.87 -37.74 -16.66
N VAL A 235 3.98 -37.27 -16.07
CA VAL A 235 4.37 -37.59 -14.69
C VAL A 235 3.61 -36.69 -13.69
N LEU A 236 3.27 -35.46 -14.10
CA LEU A 236 2.44 -34.58 -13.29
C LEU A 236 0.96 -34.81 -13.57
N ARG A 237 0.28 -35.43 -12.61
CA ARG A 237 -1.18 -35.52 -12.62
C ARG A 237 -1.77 -34.25 -12.04
N LEU A 238 -2.41 -33.43 -12.88
CA LEU A 238 -3.28 -32.36 -12.41
C LEU A 238 -4.50 -32.96 -11.73
N VAL A 239 -4.55 -32.85 -10.41
CA VAL A 239 -5.71 -33.23 -9.60
C VAL A 239 -6.55 -31.96 -9.42
N ARG A 240 -7.83 -32.02 -9.78
CA ARG A 240 -8.78 -30.95 -9.43
C ARG A 240 -8.87 -30.87 -7.91
N MET A 241 -8.51 -29.71 -7.37
CA MET A 241 -8.49 -29.44 -5.92
C MET A 241 -9.75 -28.70 -5.46
N ASP A 242 -10.68 -28.42 -6.38
CA ASP A 242 -11.96 -27.84 -6.03
C ASP A 242 -12.90 -28.95 -5.55
N ASP A 243 -13.46 -28.76 -4.35
CA ASP A 243 -14.47 -29.61 -3.71
C ASP A 243 -15.85 -29.55 -4.39
N GLU A 244 -15.89 -29.10 -5.65
CA GLU A 244 -17.09 -28.69 -6.41
C GLU A 244 -17.92 -27.56 -5.76
N GLN A 245 -17.58 -27.10 -4.54
CA GLN A 245 -18.24 -25.96 -3.87
C GLN A 245 -17.64 -24.62 -4.28
N GLY A 246 -16.74 -24.62 -5.27
CA GLY A 246 -16.01 -23.43 -5.68
C GLY A 246 -15.01 -22.97 -4.63
N LYS A 247 -14.55 -23.86 -3.73
CA LYS A 247 -13.53 -23.56 -2.73
C LYS A 247 -12.29 -24.40 -2.99
N TRP A 248 -11.13 -23.80 -2.84
CA TRP A 248 -9.88 -24.54 -2.82
C TRP A 248 -8.85 -23.81 -1.97
N ILE A 249 -7.93 -24.56 -1.38
CA ILE A 249 -6.84 -24.03 -0.56
C ILE A 249 -5.56 -24.10 -1.36
N PHE A 250 -4.85 -22.99 -1.46
CA PHE A 250 -3.54 -22.96 -2.10
C PHE A 250 -2.60 -22.05 -1.30
N ALA A 251 -1.45 -22.59 -0.88
CA ALA A 251 -0.41 -21.88 -0.14
C ALA A 251 -0.93 -21.09 1.09
N GLY A 252 -1.84 -21.68 1.86
CA GLY A 252 -2.42 -21.03 3.06
C GLY A 252 -3.46 -19.95 2.77
N VAL A 253 -3.95 -19.86 1.53
CA VAL A 253 -5.06 -18.97 1.13
C VAL A 253 -6.23 -19.82 0.67
N MET A 254 -7.41 -19.58 1.24
CA MET A 254 -8.66 -20.15 0.78
C MET A 254 -9.23 -19.25 -0.31
N PHE A 255 -9.47 -19.84 -1.47
CA PHE A 255 -10.13 -19.21 -2.60
C PHE A 255 -11.60 -19.58 -2.58
N HIS A 256 -12.46 -18.60 -2.81
CA HIS A 256 -13.90 -18.79 -2.96
C HIS A 256 -14.35 -18.21 -4.30
N LYS A 257 -14.94 -19.04 -5.14
CA LYS A 257 -15.54 -18.63 -6.42
C LYS A 257 -17.01 -18.31 -6.22
N TYR A 258 -17.40 -17.08 -6.54
CA TYR A 258 -18.78 -16.61 -6.54
C TYR A 258 -19.15 -16.13 -7.94
N GLY A 259 -19.76 -17.01 -8.75
CA GLY A 259 -20.03 -16.73 -10.15
C GLY A 259 -18.74 -16.52 -10.94
N THR A 260 -18.51 -15.31 -11.46
CA THR A 260 -17.29 -14.89 -12.16
C THR A 260 -16.26 -14.21 -11.26
N SER A 261 -16.61 -13.95 -10.00
CA SER A 261 -15.74 -13.29 -9.03
C SER A 261 -14.97 -14.29 -8.17
N LEU A 262 -13.77 -13.91 -7.77
CA LEU A 262 -12.86 -14.71 -6.96
C LEU A 262 -12.55 -13.92 -5.67
N ARG A 263 -12.83 -14.50 -4.51
CA ARG A 263 -12.46 -13.95 -3.20
C ARG A 263 -11.36 -14.79 -2.58
N THR A 264 -10.44 -14.14 -1.88
CA THR A 264 -9.37 -14.79 -1.14
C THR A 264 -9.52 -14.51 0.34
N VAL A 265 -9.31 -15.53 1.15
CA VAL A 265 -9.25 -15.42 2.61
C VAL A 265 -7.94 -16.05 3.04
N ALA A 266 -7.06 -15.27 3.66
CA ALA A 266 -5.85 -15.81 4.25
C ALA A 266 -6.24 -16.77 5.38
N ILE A 267 -5.82 -18.03 5.29
CA ILE A 267 -6.03 -19.01 6.35
C ILE A 267 -4.95 -18.73 7.39
N VAL A 268 -5.30 -17.94 8.39
CA VAL A 268 -4.44 -17.80 9.57
C VAL A 268 -4.50 -19.11 10.36
N LYS A 269 -3.33 -19.60 10.77
CA LYS A 269 -3.24 -20.70 11.73
C LYS A 269 -4.08 -20.29 12.95
N ASN A 270 -5.04 -21.12 13.34
CA ASN A 270 -6.05 -20.83 14.37
C ASN A 270 -7.29 -20.07 13.93
N ALA A 271 -7.52 -19.80 12.64
CA ALA A 271 -8.79 -19.20 12.21
C ALA A 271 -9.99 -19.99 12.77
N VAL A 272 -10.01 -21.30 12.58
CA VAL A 272 -11.11 -22.16 13.06
C VAL A 272 -11.19 -22.17 14.58
N SER A 273 -10.08 -22.42 15.29
CA SER A 273 -10.07 -22.44 16.76
C SER A 273 -10.48 -21.09 17.36
N LEU A 274 -10.03 -19.98 16.77
CA LEU A 274 -10.40 -18.64 17.23
C LEU A 274 -11.88 -18.36 16.99
N TRP A 275 -12.46 -18.86 15.90
CA TRP A 275 -13.89 -18.72 15.59
C TRP A 275 -14.78 -19.61 16.46
N GLU A 276 -14.35 -20.84 16.74
CA GLU A 276 -15.18 -21.82 17.46
C GLU A 276 -15.03 -21.73 18.98
N SER A 277 -13.80 -21.61 19.48
CA SER A 277 -13.52 -21.64 20.92
C SER A 277 -13.11 -20.28 21.48
N GLY A 278 -12.79 -19.30 20.63
CA GLY A 278 -12.23 -18.01 21.06
C GLY A 278 -10.82 -18.12 21.66
N GLN A 279 -10.20 -19.30 21.59
CA GLN A 279 -8.88 -19.54 22.17
C GLN A 279 -7.83 -19.74 21.08
N LEU A 280 -6.67 -19.12 21.30
CA LEU A 280 -5.52 -19.27 20.42
C LEU A 280 -4.79 -20.56 20.81
N VAL A 281 -4.92 -21.60 20.00
CA VAL A 281 -4.21 -22.87 20.23
C VAL A 281 -2.80 -22.71 19.67
N TYR A 282 -1.79 -22.74 20.53
CA TYR A 282 -0.40 -22.69 20.11
C TYR A 282 0.06 -24.11 19.79
N GLY A 283 -0.07 -24.51 18.51
CA GLY A 283 0.51 -25.74 17.97
C GLY A 283 1.73 -25.42 17.11
N ASP A 284 2.76 -26.26 17.18
CA ASP A 284 3.94 -26.10 16.33
C ASP A 284 3.61 -26.47 14.86
N PHE A 285 4.47 -26.10 13.90
CA PHE A 285 4.22 -26.36 12.46
C PHE A 285 3.97 -27.85 12.11
N GLN A 286 4.33 -28.76 13.01
CA GLN A 286 4.22 -30.20 12.84
C GLN A 286 2.88 -30.78 13.35
N ASP A 287 2.12 -30.03 14.15
CA ASP A 287 0.91 -30.52 14.81
C ASP A 287 -0.35 -30.35 13.96
N PHE A 288 -0.26 -29.59 12.87
CA PHE A 288 -1.37 -29.43 11.94
C PHE A 288 -1.38 -30.60 10.96
N GLU A 289 -2.38 -31.46 11.07
CA GLU A 289 -2.70 -32.42 10.02
C GLU A 289 -2.87 -31.64 8.71
N SER A 290 -1.94 -31.84 7.78
CA SER A 290 -2.15 -31.40 6.41
C SER A 290 -3.50 -31.97 5.95
N PRO A 291 -4.40 -31.17 5.36
CA PRO A 291 -5.68 -31.67 4.84
C PRO A 291 -5.48 -32.76 3.76
N HIS A 292 -4.27 -32.88 3.25
CA HIS A 292 -3.78 -34.05 2.56
C HIS A 292 -3.14 -34.96 3.62
N GLY A 293 -3.81 -36.05 3.99
CA GLY A 293 -3.25 -37.09 4.86
C GLY A 293 -1.83 -37.50 4.44
N PRO A 294 -1.09 -38.22 5.30
CA PRO A 294 0.38 -38.29 5.28
C PRO A 294 0.92 -38.41 3.85
N MET A 295 1.46 -37.29 3.33
CA MET A 295 2.18 -37.27 2.06
C MET A 295 3.33 -38.27 2.22
N ARG A 296 3.17 -39.45 1.61
CA ARG A 296 4.27 -40.41 1.49
C ARG A 296 5.41 -39.64 0.82
N ARG A 297 6.52 -39.47 1.55
CA ARG A 297 7.75 -38.88 1.01
C ARG A 297 8.05 -39.60 -0.31
N MET A 298 8.08 -38.85 -1.41
CA MET A 298 8.67 -39.36 -2.64
C MET A 298 10.17 -39.52 -2.37
N GLY A 299 10.55 -40.71 -1.94
CA GLY A 299 11.92 -41.18 -2.11
C GLY A 299 12.13 -41.38 -3.60
N LEU A 300 13.10 -40.66 -4.16
CA LEU A 300 13.69 -41.01 -5.44
C LEU A 300 14.26 -42.42 -5.33
N ILE A 301 13.78 -43.33 -6.18
CA ILE A 301 14.47 -44.58 -6.56
C ILE A 301 14.88 -44.39 -8.02
#